data_AF-A0A0J8QR91-F1
#
_entry.id   AF-A0A0J8QR91-F1
#
_cell.length_a   1.000
_cell.length_b   1.000
_cell.length_c   1.000
_cell.angle_alpha   90.00
_cell.angle_beta   90.00
_cell.angle_gamma   90.00
#
_symmetry.space_group_name_H-M   'P 1'
#
loop_
_entity.id
_entity.type
_entity.pdbx_description
1 polymer ?
#
loop_
_entity_poly.entity_id
_entity_poly.type
_entity_poly.pdbx_seq_one_letter_code
_entity_poly.pdbx_strand_id
1 'polypeptide(L)'
;MLKRKLTDVSKKLESMEARYRSLRQVGIVEASANVEKLRQQCESMTAASNALITSLKDELATQTELAQQSQTFRARLSERDDEVSELKSRVGSMSSDLSKAQNEIKALQAKLMAARNAAANEQPRVPGSTGKGGRAAMAANAESAQALQIAQLKEDLYSDLTGLIIRDVKARDGDYMYDCIQTGLNGTLHFKLVVADDSANKITTDLEAAEFQYMPLLDDNRDRDLLEILPEYLAVDITFSRQHASKFYSRVVDTLTKRRIDDS
;
A
#
# COMPACT_ATOMS: atom_id res chain seq x y z
N MET A 1 -86.47 23.54 70.12
CA MET A 1 -85.72 22.45 69.47
C MET A 1 -85.59 22.59 67.93
N LEU A 2 -86.56 23.16 67.21
CA LEU A 2 -86.50 23.25 65.73
C LEU A 2 -85.32 24.08 65.18
N LYS A 3 -85.04 25.27 65.73
CA LYS A 3 -83.94 26.13 65.25
C LYS A 3 -82.59 25.41 65.25
N ARG A 4 -82.31 24.66 66.31
CA ARG A 4 -81.06 23.91 66.47
C ARG A 4 -80.92 22.79 65.42
N LYS A 5 -82.03 22.06 65.15
CA LYS A 5 -82.07 21.05 64.08
C LYS A 5 -81.88 21.66 62.69
N LEU A 6 -82.47 22.82 62.43
CA LEU A 6 -82.32 23.52 61.15
C LEU A 6 -80.86 23.94 60.93
N THR A 7 -80.20 24.48 61.95
CA THR A 7 -78.78 24.85 61.87
C THR A 7 -77.87 23.64 61.67
N ASP A 8 -78.15 22.52 62.34
CA ASP A 8 -77.40 21.27 62.13
C ASP A 8 -77.58 20.70 60.72
N VAL A 9 -78.80 20.79 60.15
CA VAL A 9 -79.07 20.37 58.78
C VAL A 9 -78.34 21.28 57.77
N SER A 10 -78.40 22.61 57.94
CA SER A 10 -77.67 23.54 57.08
C SER A 10 -76.16 23.28 57.09
N LYS A 11 -75.56 23.08 58.26
CA LYS A 11 -74.13 22.75 58.39
C LYS A 11 -73.76 21.42 57.71
N LYS A 12 -74.63 20.41 57.79
CA LYS A 12 -74.44 19.14 57.09
C LYS A 12 -74.50 19.33 55.58
N LEU A 13 -75.42 20.17 55.09
CA LEU A 13 -75.60 20.44 53.67
C LEU A 13 -74.37 21.18 53.10
N GLU A 14 -73.90 22.22 53.78
CA GLU A 14 -72.66 22.93 53.43
C GLU A 14 -71.43 22.01 53.46
N SER A 15 -71.32 21.15 54.48
CA SER A 15 -70.23 20.16 54.58
C SER A 15 -70.29 19.15 53.44
N MET A 16 -71.48 18.70 53.06
CA MET A 16 -71.67 17.79 51.93
C MET A 16 -71.35 18.45 50.60
N GLU A 17 -71.76 19.71 50.38
CA GLU A 17 -71.39 20.47 49.19
C GLU A 17 -69.88 20.68 49.09
N ALA A 18 -69.22 21.04 50.19
CA ALA A 18 -67.77 21.21 50.23
C ALA A 18 -67.04 19.90 49.89
N ARG A 19 -67.49 18.78 50.46
CA ARG A 19 -66.94 17.44 50.14
C ARG A 19 -67.18 17.05 48.68
N TYR A 20 -68.37 17.31 48.15
CA TYR A 20 -68.70 17.03 46.75
C TYR A 20 -67.82 17.85 45.80
N ARG A 21 -67.67 19.16 46.06
CA ARG A 21 -66.79 20.03 45.25
C ARG A 21 -65.33 19.58 45.32
N SER A 22 -64.85 19.22 46.52
CA SER A 22 -63.50 18.70 46.71
C SER A 22 -63.29 17.40 45.92
N LEU A 23 -64.20 16.43 46.06
CA LEU A 23 -64.10 15.15 45.35
C LEU A 23 -64.18 15.32 43.82
N ARG A 24 -65.06 16.21 43.34
CA ARG A 24 -65.14 16.56 41.92
C ARG A 24 -63.85 17.19 41.43
N GLN A 25 -63.24 18.08 42.20
CA GLN A 25 -61.97 18.72 41.83
C GLN A 25 -60.83 17.71 41.78
N VAL A 26 -60.73 16.83 42.79
CA VAL A 26 -59.73 15.75 42.81
C VAL A 26 -59.91 14.85 41.58
N GLY A 27 -61.13 14.42 41.27
CA GLY A 27 -61.39 13.59 40.09
C GLY A 27 -61.02 14.26 38.76
N ILE A 28 -61.27 15.57 38.62
CA ILE A 28 -60.87 16.33 37.41
C ILE A 28 -59.35 16.44 37.33
N VAL A 29 -58.67 16.73 38.44
CA VAL A 29 -57.22 16.86 38.48
C VAL A 29 -56.53 15.53 38.19
N GLU A 30 -56.97 14.43 38.81
CA GLU A 30 -56.44 13.09 38.56
C GLU A 30 -56.69 12.63 37.12
N ALA A 31 -57.89 12.86 36.58
CA ALA A 31 -58.19 12.54 35.18
C ALA A 31 -57.31 13.35 34.20
N SER A 32 -57.13 14.64 34.47
CA SER A 32 -56.28 15.52 33.64
C SER A 32 -54.80 15.10 33.71
N ALA A 33 -54.30 14.77 34.91
CA ALA A 33 -52.94 14.27 35.09
C ALA A 33 -52.72 12.92 34.38
N ASN A 34 -53.72 12.04 34.37
CA ASN A 34 -53.62 10.76 33.67
C ASN A 34 -53.64 10.93 32.14
N VAL A 35 -54.49 11.81 31.61
CA VAL A 35 -54.51 12.13 30.17
C VAL A 35 -53.19 12.74 29.73
N GLU A 36 -52.63 13.66 30.52
CA GLU A 36 -51.33 14.28 30.23
C GLU A 36 -50.20 13.24 30.25
N LYS A 37 -50.21 12.32 31.21
CA LYS A 37 -49.23 11.22 31.28
C LYS A 37 -49.32 10.30 30.06
N LEU A 38 -50.53 9.92 29.65
CA LEU A 38 -50.75 9.12 28.44
C LEU A 38 -50.28 9.87 27.18
N ARG A 39 -50.57 11.16 27.10
CA ARG A 39 -50.13 12.02 26.01
C ARG A 39 -48.60 12.05 25.91
N GLN A 40 -47.91 12.31 27.02
CA GLN A 40 -46.44 12.32 27.07
C GLN A 40 -45.83 10.97 26.70
N GLN A 41 -46.44 9.86 27.13
CA GLN A 41 -46.01 8.52 26.74
C GLN A 41 -46.18 8.28 25.24
N CYS A 42 -47.31 8.68 24.66
CA CYS A 42 -47.54 8.58 23.21
C CYS A 42 -46.53 9.44 22.44
N GLU A 43 -46.33 10.70 22.82
CA GLU A 43 -45.36 11.59 22.17
C GLU A 43 -43.94 11.05 22.26
N SER A 44 -43.52 10.57 23.43
CA SER A 44 -42.20 9.95 23.62
C SER A 44 -42.04 8.68 22.78
N MET A 45 -43.07 7.84 22.71
CA MET A 45 -43.02 6.60 21.92
C MET A 45 -42.98 6.88 20.42
N THR A 46 -43.75 7.87 19.95
CA THR A 46 -43.70 8.33 18.56
C THR A 46 -42.35 8.93 18.22
N ALA A 47 -41.78 9.75 19.09
CA ALA A 47 -40.44 10.32 18.89
C ALA A 47 -39.36 9.24 18.80
N ALA A 48 -39.37 8.27 19.72
CA ALA A 48 -38.44 7.14 19.70
C ALA A 48 -38.59 6.27 18.44
N SER A 49 -39.83 6.00 18.02
CA SER A 49 -40.10 5.24 16.80
C SER A 49 -39.61 5.98 15.55
N ASN A 50 -39.84 7.29 15.45
CA ASN A 50 -39.37 8.10 14.33
C ASN A 50 -37.83 8.18 14.28
N ALA A 51 -37.17 8.28 15.44
CA ALA A 51 -35.72 8.25 15.52
C ALA A 51 -35.17 6.90 15.02
N LEU A 52 -35.77 5.78 15.43
CA LEU A 52 -35.40 4.45 14.96
C LEU A 52 -35.63 4.29 13.44
N ILE A 53 -36.77 4.75 12.92
CA ILE A 53 -37.05 4.72 11.48
C ILE A 53 -36.00 5.51 10.70
N THR A 54 -35.58 6.66 11.22
CA THR A 54 -34.55 7.49 10.58
C THR A 54 -33.21 6.76 10.58
N SER A 55 -32.78 6.24 11.73
CA SER A 55 -31.55 5.45 11.85
C SER A 55 -31.53 4.23 10.92
N LEU A 56 -32.64 3.50 10.82
CA LEU A 56 -32.75 2.33 9.95
C LEU A 56 -32.71 2.71 8.46
N LYS A 57 -33.26 3.88 8.09
CA LYS A 57 -33.16 4.38 6.71
C LYS A 57 -31.73 4.77 6.36
N ASP A 58 -31.02 5.39 7.29
CA ASP A 58 -29.61 5.77 7.10
C ASP A 58 -28.74 4.50 6.98
N GLU A 59 -28.95 3.50 7.83
CA GLU A 59 -28.25 2.21 7.75
C GLU A 59 -28.56 1.44 6.46
N LEU A 60 -29.82 1.50 5.98
CA LEU A 60 -30.17 0.89 4.70
C LEU A 60 -29.50 1.59 3.51
N ALA A 61 -29.37 2.92 3.56
CA ALA A 61 -28.68 3.69 2.54
C ALA A 61 -27.19 3.33 2.49
N THR A 62 -26.51 3.27 3.65
CA THR A 62 -25.09 2.88 3.71
C THR A 62 -24.88 1.43 3.27
N GLN A 63 -25.77 0.50 3.63
CA GLN A 63 -25.69 -0.89 3.19
C GLN A 63 -25.87 -1.01 1.66
N THR A 64 -26.76 -0.20 1.08
CA THR A 64 -26.98 -0.17 -0.37
C THR A 64 -25.75 0.37 -1.11
N GLU A 65 -25.14 1.43 -0.60
CA GLU A 65 -23.90 1.98 -1.15
C GLU A 65 -22.76 0.98 -1.08
N LEU A 66 -22.58 0.32 0.07
CA LEU A 66 -21.55 -0.71 0.24
C LEU A 66 -21.77 -1.91 -0.70
N ALA A 67 -23.02 -2.30 -0.94
CA ALA A 67 -23.35 -3.35 -1.89
C ALA A 67 -22.97 -2.97 -3.33
N GLN A 68 -23.24 -1.73 -3.73
CA GLN A 68 -22.82 -1.21 -5.04
C GLN A 68 -21.30 -1.20 -5.17
N GLN A 69 -20.58 -0.70 -4.16
CA GLN A 69 -19.12 -0.70 -4.14
C GLN A 69 -18.56 -2.12 -4.26
N SER A 70 -19.08 -3.07 -3.49
CA SER A 70 -18.70 -4.50 -3.57
C SER A 70 -18.89 -5.06 -4.98
N GLN A 71 -20.00 -4.75 -5.64
CA GLN A 71 -20.24 -5.17 -7.03
C GLN A 71 -19.23 -4.54 -8.01
N THR A 72 -18.91 -3.26 -7.85
CA THR A 72 -17.90 -2.60 -8.69
C THR A 72 -16.50 -3.18 -8.49
N PHE A 73 -16.10 -3.47 -7.25
CA PHE A 73 -14.81 -4.12 -6.97
C PHE A 73 -14.76 -5.53 -7.55
N ARG A 74 -15.86 -6.29 -7.46
CA ARG A 74 -15.94 -7.63 -8.06
C ARG A 74 -15.79 -7.59 -9.58
N ALA A 75 -16.40 -6.61 -10.24
CA ALA A 75 -16.25 -6.41 -11.69
C ALA A 75 -14.80 -6.06 -12.05
N ARG A 76 -14.17 -5.14 -11.31
CA ARG A 76 -12.76 -4.77 -11.52
C ARG A 76 -11.80 -5.94 -11.29
N LEU A 77 -12.05 -6.78 -10.28
CA LEU A 77 -11.24 -7.98 -10.03
C LEU A 77 -11.32 -8.95 -11.20
N SER A 78 -12.53 -9.22 -11.71
CA SER A 78 -12.70 -10.08 -12.88
C SER A 78 -11.95 -9.54 -14.11
N GLU A 79 -12.03 -8.24 -14.36
CA GLU A 79 -11.33 -7.60 -15.48
C GLU A 79 -9.80 -7.71 -15.34
N ARG A 80 -9.27 -7.51 -14.12
CA ARG A 80 -7.83 -7.66 -13.85
C ARG A 80 -7.38 -9.11 -13.96
N ASP A 81 -8.20 -10.08 -13.54
CA ASP A 81 -7.90 -11.51 -13.69
C ASP A 81 -7.82 -11.91 -15.17
N ASP A 82 -8.72 -11.39 -16.00
CA ASP A 82 -8.69 -11.58 -17.46
C ASP A 82 -7.42 -10.97 -18.08
N GLU A 83 -7.06 -9.75 -17.69
CA GLU A 83 -5.84 -9.07 -18.16
C GLU A 83 -4.56 -9.80 -17.73
N VAL A 84 -4.51 -10.28 -16.49
CA VAL A 84 -3.38 -11.10 -16.00
C VAL A 84 -3.26 -12.40 -16.78
N SER A 85 -4.39 -13.04 -17.11
CA SER A 85 -4.42 -14.25 -17.94
C SER A 85 -3.87 -13.97 -19.35
N GLU A 86 -4.28 -12.86 -19.96
CA GLU A 86 -3.80 -12.43 -21.28
C GLU A 86 -2.29 -12.13 -21.26
N LEU A 87 -1.82 -11.37 -20.27
CA LEU A 87 -0.40 -11.04 -20.10
C LEU A 87 0.45 -12.30 -19.89
N LYS A 88 -0.02 -13.26 -19.08
CA LYS A 88 0.65 -14.55 -18.91
C LYS A 88 0.75 -15.32 -20.22
N SER A 89 -0.31 -15.33 -21.03
CA SER A 89 -0.29 -15.95 -22.36
C SER A 89 0.74 -15.29 -23.28
N ARG A 90 0.79 -13.95 -23.31
CA ARG A 90 1.79 -13.17 -24.08
C ARG A 90 3.22 -13.46 -23.64
N VAL A 91 3.48 -13.50 -22.33
CA VAL A 91 4.80 -13.86 -21.79
C VAL A 91 5.19 -15.28 -22.21
N GLY A 92 4.26 -16.24 -22.17
CA GLY A 92 4.49 -17.60 -22.66
C GLY A 92 4.86 -17.64 -24.15
N SER A 93 4.13 -16.90 -25.00
CA SER A 93 4.44 -16.81 -26.43
C SER A 93 5.81 -16.18 -26.68
N MET A 94 6.09 -15.03 -26.05
CA MET A 94 7.37 -14.33 -26.21
C MET A 94 8.54 -15.18 -25.73
N SER A 95 8.39 -15.92 -24.63
CA SER A 95 9.39 -16.87 -24.15
C SER A 95 9.66 -17.99 -25.16
N SER A 96 8.60 -18.53 -25.78
CA SER A 96 8.74 -19.51 -26.86
C SER A 96 9.49 -18.94 -28.06
N ASP A 97 9.15 -17.74 -28.50
CA ASP A 97 9.79 -17.09 -29.65
C ASP A 97 11.24 -16.70 -29.36
N LEU A 98 11.55 -16.26 -28.13
CA LEU A 98 12.92 -16.02 -27.68
C LEU A 98 13.75 -17.32 -27.75
N SER A 99 13.19 -18.45 -27.30
CA SER A 99 13.86 -19.75 -27.38
C SER A 99 14.11 -20.19 -28.83
N LYS A 100 13.14 -19.99 -29.73
CA LYS A 100 13.33 -20.25 -31.17
C LYS A 100 14.45 -19.39 -31.74
N ALA A 101 14.44 -18.07 -31.49
CA ALA A 101 15.47 -17.15 -31.96
C ALA A 101 16.86 -17.51 -31.41
N GLN A 102 16.96 -17.89 -30.13
CA GLN A 102 18.21 -18.37 -29.54
C GLN A 102 18.73 -19.65 -30.21
N ASN A 103 17.84 -20.58 -30.55
CA ASN A 103 18.22 -21.82 -31.26
C ASN A 103 18.67 -21.53 -32.70
N GLU A 104 18.00 -20.60 -33.40
CA GLU A 104 18.41 -20.15 -34.73
C GLU A 104 19.79 -19.48 -34.70
N ILE A 105 20.04 -18.59 -33.73
CA ILE A 105 21.36 -17.96 -33.55
C ILE A 105 22.44 -19.03 -33.36
N LYS A 106 22.21 -20.03 -32.49
CA LYS A 106 23.16 -21.13 -32.28
C LYS A 106 23.40 -21.94 -33.56
N ALA A 107 22.34 -22.22 -34.33
CA ALA A 107 22.45 -22.94 -35.60
C ALA A 107 23.26 -22.14 -36.64
N LEU A 108 23.02 -20.82 -36.73
CA LEU A 108 23.76 -19.92 -37.62
C LEU A 108 25.23 -19.79 -37.20
N GLN A 109 25.51 -19.67 -35.89
CA GLN A 109 26.88 -19.67 -35.37
C GLN A 109 27.61 -20.98 -35.71
N ALA A 110 26.95 -22.13 -35.56
CA ALA A 110 27.51 -23.42 -35.94
C ALA A 110 27.81 -23.50 -37.45
N LYS A 111 26.89 -23.05 -38.30
CA LYS A 111 27.11 -22.97 -39.76
C LYS A 111 28.28 -22.04 -40.11
N LEU A 112 28.40 -20.90 -39.42
CA LEU A 112 29.48 -19.95 -39.65
C LEU A 112 30.85 -20.50 -39.24
N MET A 113 30.93 -21.21 -38.11
CA MET A 113 32.15 -21.93 -37.71
C MET A 113 32.50 -23.05 -38.71
N ALA A 114 31.52 -23.82 -39.18
CA ALA A 114 31.74 -24.86 -40.18
C ALA A 114 32.24 -24.27 -41.52
N ALA A 115 31.67 -23.15 -41.97
CA ALA A 115 32.12 -22.45 -43.18
C ALA A 115 33.55 -21.90 -43.04
N ARG A 116 33.89 -21.32 -41.88
CA ARG A 116 35.26 -20.86 -41.57
C ARG A 116 36.25 -22.01 -41.57
N ASN A 117 35.89 -23.16 -40.99
CA ASN A 117 36.76 -24.34 -40.96
C ASN A 117 36.90 -24.99 -42.35
N ALA A 118 35.85 -25.00 -43.17
CA ALA A 118 35.91 -25.49 -44.55
C ALA A 118 36.83 -24.60 -45.42
N ALA A 119 36.77 -23.28 -45.25
CA ALA A 119 37.68 -22.35 -45.94
C ALA A 119 39.14 -22.46 -45.46
N ALA A 120 39.36 -22.89 -44.21
CA ALA A 120 40.71 -23.13 -43.67
C ALA A 120 41.31 -24.50 -44.11
N ASN A 121 40.51 -25.41 -44.68
CA ASN A 121 40.93 -26.78 -44.98
C ASN A 121 41.42 -26.98 -46.43
N GLU A 122 41.65 -25.91 -47.20
CA GLU A 122 42.36 -25.94 -48.50
C GLU A 122 43.90 -25.95 -48.35
N GLN A 123 44.44 -26.26 -47.16
CA GLN A 123 45.87 -26.54 -46.97
C GLN A 123 46.10 -27.92 -46.29
N PRO A 124 47.18 -28.64 -46.64
CA PRO A 124 47.30 -30.06 -46.32
C PRO A 124 47.72 -30.34 -44.86
N ARG A 125 46.83 -31.08 -44.18
CA ARG A 125 46.99 -32.10 -43.11
C ARG A 125 48.30 -32.14 -42.29
N VAL A 126 48.15 -32.02 -40.96
CA VAL A 126 48.98 -32.77 -39.96
C VAL A 126 48.10 -33.20 -38.77
N PRO A 127 48.19 -34.45 -38.25
CA PRO A 127 47.31 -34.98 -37.19
C PRO A 127 47.95 -35.05 -35.78
N GLY A 128 47.14 -34.78 -34.75
CA GLY A 128 47.45 -34.99 -33.31
C GLY A 128 47.02 -33.78 -32.47
N SER A 129 46.48 -33.85 -31.26
CA SER A 129 46.20 -34.92 -30.30
C SER A 129 45.22 -34.38 -29.22
N THR A 130 44.47 -35.29 -28.61
CA THR A 130 43.94 -35.25 -27.21
C THR A 130 43.37 -33.94 -26.64
N GLY A 131 42.04 -33.78 -26.73
CA GLY A 131 41.25 -32.94 -25.83
C GLY A 131 40.93 -33.66 -24.51
N LYS A 132 41.55 -33.25 -23.41
CA LYS A 132 41.10 -33.54 -22.03
C LYS A 132 41.14 -32.24 -21.23
N GLY A 133 39.98 -31.59 -21.08
CA GLY A 133 39.83 -30.37 -20.27
C GLY A 133 38.45 -30.14 -19.66
N GLY A 134 37.53 -31.10 -19.73
CA GLY A 134 36.11 -30.89 -19.42
C GLY A 134 35.70 -30.94 -17.93
N ARG A 135 36.63 -31.11 -16.98
CA ARG A 135 36.26 -31.23 -15.54
C ARG A 135 36.56 -29.98 -14.71
N ALA A 136 37.51 -29.13 -15.11
CA ALA A 136 37.84 -27.90 -14.39
C ALA A 136 36.82 -26.77 -14.66
N ALA A 137 36.29 -26.68 -15.89
CA ALA A 137 35.29 -25.68 -16.26
C ALA A 137 33.93 -25.88 -15.57
N MET A 138 33.57 -27.12 -15.20
CA MET A 138 32.31 -27.44 -14.52
C MET A 138 32.34 -27.12 -13.02
N ALA A 139 33.50 -27.22 -12.39
CA ALA A 139 33.69 -26.88 -10.96
C ALA A 139 33.73 -25.36 -10.74
N ALA A 140 34.42 -24.60 -11.61
CA ALA A 140 34.45 -23.14 -11.56
C ALA A 140 33.05 -22.51 -11.77
N ASN A 141 32.22 -23.11 -12.63
CA ASN A 141 30.83 -22.67 -12.85
C ASN A 141 29.91 -22.95 -11.64
N ALA A 142 30.19 -24.02 -10.88
CA ALA A 142 29.41 -24.37 -9.68
C ALA A 142 29.73 -23.41 -8.52
N GLU A 143 30.99 -23.05 -8.33
CA GLU A 143 31.41 -22.06 -7.33
C GLU A 143 30.90 -20.65 -7.67
N SER A 144 30.94 -20.25 -8.94
CA SER A 144 30.36 -18.95 -9.37
C SER A 144 28.83 -18.91 -9.23
N ALA A 145 28.15 -20.03 -9.50
CA ALA A 145 26.70 -20.13 -9.30
C ALA A 145 26.31 -20.05 -7.81
N GLN A 146 27.10 -20.68 -6.93
CA GLN A 146 26.90 -20.55 -5.48
C GLN A 146 27.18 -19.12 -4.98
N ALA A 147 28.21 -18.46 -5.49
CA ALA A 147 28.52 -17.07 -5.13
C ALA A 147 27.39 -16.10 -5.52
N LEU A 148 26.80 -16.28 -6.71
CA LEU A 148 25.63 -15.51 -7.17
C LEU A 148 24.41 -15.77 -6.29
N GLN A 149 24.14 -17.04 -5.93
CA GLN A 149 23.02 -17.38 -5.07
C GLN A 149 23.18 -16.77 -3.67
N ILE A 150 24.38 -16.81 -3.10
CA ILE A 150 24.67 -16.19 -1.80
C ILE A 150 24.54 -14.66 -1.88
N ALA A 151 24.97 -14.04 -2.98
CA ALA A 151 24.79 -12.60 -3.19
C ALA A 151 23.31 -12.20 -3.22
N GLN A 152 22.48 -12.98 -3.93
CA GLN A 152 21.03 -12.77 -3.97
C GLN A 152 20.40 -12.88 -2.59
N LEU A 153 20.71 -13.94 -1.82
CA LEU A 153 20.16 -14.12 -0.47
C LEU A 153 20.55 -12.99 0.49
N LYS A 154 21.74 -12.40 0.33
CA LYS A 154 22.14 -11.23 1.10
C LYS A 154 21.32 -10.00 0.72
N GLU A 155 21.10 -9.78 -0.57
CA GLU A 155 20.28 -8.70 -1.08
C GLU A 155 18.82 -8.83 -0.62
N ASP A 156 18.23 -10.01 -0.75
CA ASP A 156 16.87 -10.29 -0.29
C ASP A 156 16.70 -9.99 1.20
N LEU A 157 17.65 -10.43 2.04
CA LEU A 157 17.64 -10.12 3.48
C LEU A 157 17.75 -8.61 3.74
N TYR A 158 18.63 -7.89 3.02
CA TYR A 158 18.72 -6.44 3.18
C TYR A 158 17.40 -5.77 2.74
N SER A 159 16.80 -6.20 1.64
CA SER A 159 15.50 -5.71 1.18
C SER A 159 14.42 -5.93 2.24
N ASP A 160 14.33 -7.12 2.82
CA ASP A 160 13.34 -7.43 3.87
C ASP A 160 13.50 -6.57 5.13
N LEU A 161 14.75 -6.29 5.53
CA LEU A 161 15.04 -5.51 6.74
C LEU A 161 14.89 -4.00 6.54
N THR A 162 15.17 -3.51 5.33
CA THR A 162 15.30 -2.07 5.04
C THR A 162 14.16 -1.51 4.22
N GLY A 163 13.45 -2.35 3.47
CA GLY A 163 12.49 -1.93 2.43
C GLY A 163 13.15 -1.31 1.20
N LEU A 164 14.49 -1.37 1.08
CA LEU A 164 15.26 -0.87 -0.06
C LEU A 164 15.56 -1.99 -1.05
N ILE A 165 15.18 -1.77 -2.31
CA ILE A 165 15.46 -2.69 -3.42
C ILE A 165 16.38 -1.98 -4.42
N ILE A 166 17.47 -2.64 -4.82
CA ILE A 166 18.34 -2.18 -5.91
C ILE A 166 17.93 -2.94 -7.17
N ARG A 167 17.19 -2.29 -8.05
CA ARG A 167 16.57 -2.94 -9.22
C ARG A 167 17.57 -3.20 -10.36
N ASP A 168 18.51 -2.28 -10.55
CA ASP A 168 19.51 -2.35 -11.61
C ASP A 168 20.78 -1.60 -11.20
N VAL A 169 21.93 -2.05 -11.71
CA VAL A 169 23.23 -1.41 -11.52
C VAL A 169 23.89 -1.27 -12.88
N LYS A 170 24.12 -0.02 -13.29
CA LYS A 170 24.80 0.29 -14.56
C LYS A 170 26.18 0.86 -14.26
N ALA A 171 27.21 0.12 -14.66
CA ALA A 171 28.57 0.64 -14.72
C ALA A 171 28.69 1.62 -15.90
N ARG A 172 29.27 2.79 -15.66
CA ARG A 172 29.59 3.81 -16.67
C ARG A 172 31.07 4.16 -16.55
N ASP A 173 31.58 4.95 -17.49
CA ASP A 173 32.98 5.38 -17.47
C ASP A 173 33.23 6.32 -16.28
N GLY A 174 33.70 5.75 -15.16
CA GLY A 174 34.06 6.49 -13.94
C GLY A 174 32.97 6.59 -12.87
N ASP A 175 31.80 5.96 -13.05
CA ASP A 175 30.75 5.89 -12.02
C ASP A 175 29.89 4.61 -12.10
N TYR A 176 29.12 4.38 -11.04
CA TYR A 176 28.06 3.38 -10.99
C TYR A 176 26.72 4.05 -10.71
N MET A 177 25.73 3.79 -11.56
CA MET A 177 24.35 4.23 -11.37
C MET A 177 23.49 3.08 -10.86
N TYR A 178 22.91 3.28 -9.67
CA TYR A 178 22.01 2.37 -8.99
C TYR A 178 20.57 2.86 -9.17
N ASP A 179 19.68 1.96 -9.56
CA ASP A 179 18.24 2.22 -9.67
C ASP A 179 17.53 1.64 -8.45
N CYS A 180 17.00 2.51 -7.59
CA CYS A 180 16.61 2.15 -6.22
C CYS A 180 15.13 2.41 -5.97
N ILE A 181 14.48 1.48 -5.28
CA ILE A 181 13.10 1.61 -4.82
C ILE A 181 13.07 1.45 -3.31
N GLN A 182 12.64 2.49 -2.59
CA GLN A 182 12.40 2.42 -1.16
C GLN A 182 10.91 2.35 -0.89
N THR A 183 10.45 1.33 -0.17
CA THR A 183 9.05 1.17 0.22
C THR A 183 8.87 1.41 1.71
N GLY A 184 7.76 2.03 2.09
CA GLY A 184 7.32 2.20 3.47
C GLY A 184 5.80 2.25 3.58
N LEU A 185 5.31 2.56 4.79
CA LEU A 185 3.88 2.66 5.09
C LEU A 185 3.18 3.78 4.30
N ASN A 186 3.89 4.88 4.06
CA ASN A 186 3.36 6.07 3.40
C ASN A 186 3.54 6.04 1.86
N GLY A 187 4.01 4.93 1.30
CA GLY A 187 4.19 4.76 -0.15
C GLY A 187 5.59 4.29 -0.55
N THR A 188 5.93 4.50 -1.81
CA THR A 188 7.18 4.04 -2.42
C THR A 188 7.89 5.21 -3.11
N LEU A 189 9.18 5.39 -2.81
CA LEU A 189 10.04 6.38 -3.45
C LEU A 189 10.99 5.68 -4.44
N HIS A 190 10.88 6.05 -5.71
CA HIS A 190 11.79 5.59 -6.77
C HIS A 190 12.84 6.67 -7.02
N PHE A 191 14.12 6.30 -7.02
CA PHE A 191 15.22 7.22 -7.26
C PHE A 191 16.43 6.51 -7.83
N LYS A 192 17.38 7.28 -8.34
CA LYS A 192 18.70 6.79 -8.74
C LYS A 192 19.78 7.38 -7.84
N LEU A 193 20.82 6.59 -7.58
CA LEU A 193 22.05 7.04 -6.96
C LEU A 193 23.21 6.82 -7.93
N VAL A 194 23.98 7.85 -8.20
CA VAL A 194 25.25 7.74 -8.92
C VAL A 194 26.38 7.87 -7.91
N VAL A 195 27.30 6.93 -7.95
CA VAL A 195 28.48 6.89 -7.07
C VAL A 195 29.71 6.82 -7.94
N ALA A 196 30.64 7.75 -7.77
CA ALA A 196 31.90 7.74 -8.51
C ALA A 196 32.67 6.43 -8.29
N ASP A 197 33.21 5.86 -9.36
CA ASP A 197 34.05 4.68 -9.32
C ASP A 197 35.46 5.07 -8.85
N ASP A 198 35.68 4.97 -7.54
CA ASP A 198 36.96 5.32 -6.90
C ASP A 198 38.04 4.23 -7.10
N SER A 199 37.82 3.26 -8.00
CA SER A 199 38.76 2.18 -8.27
C SER A 199 40.12 2.64 -8.83
N ALA A 200 40.19 3.87 -9.35
CA ALA A 200 41.42 4.49 -9.86
C ALA A 200 42.26 5.23 -8.80
N ASN A 201 41.69 5.60 -7.64
CA ASN A 201 42.37 6.42 -6.63
C ASN A 201 42.68 5.64 -5.33
N LYS A 202 43.33 4.48 -5.48
CA LYS A 202 43.86 3.64 -4.36
C LYS A 202 45.03 4.29 -3.60
N ILE A 203 44.98 5.59 -3.33
CA ILE A 203 45.84 6.25 -2.35
C ILE A 203 44.95 6.57 -1.16
N THR A 204 45.35 6.01 -0.02
CA THR A 204 44.61 5.76 1.22
C THR A 204 44.16 6.99 2.01
N THR A 205 43.60 8.02 1.36
CA THR A 205 43.22 9.29 2.02
C THR A 205 41.85 9.86 1.64
N ASP A 206 41.22 9.48 0.52
CA ASP A 206 40.00 10.15 0.02
C ASP A 206 38.74 9.27 -0.05
N LEU A 207 38.65 8.20 0.75
CA LEU A 207 37.40 7.41 0.87
C LEU A 207 36.21 8.26 1.36
N GLU A 208 36.50 9.44 1.94
CA GLU A 208 35.54 10.43 2.42
C GLU A 208 35.09 11.44 1.35
N ALA A 209 35.79 11.53 0.22
CA ALA A 209 35.49 12.46 -0.88
C ALA A 209 34.51 11.89 -1.92
N ALA A 210 34.15 10.60 -1.81
CA ALA A 210 33.18 10.00 -2.73
C ALA A 210 31.82 10.74 -2.64
N GLU A 211 31.43 11.39 -3.73
CA GLU A 211 30.16 12.08 -3.87
C GLU A 211 29.07 11.14 -4.39
N PHE A 212 27.86 11.34 -3.87
CA PHE A 212 26.64 10.66 -4.27
C PHE A 212 25.76 11.69 -4.96
N GLN A 213 25.30 11.36 -6.17
CA GLN A 213 24.26 12.13 -6.85
C GLN A 213 22.94 11.38 -6.73
N TYR A 214 21.95 12.02 -6.10
CA TYR A 214 20.59 11.53 -5.98
C TYR A 214 19.71 12.19 -7.04
N MET A 215 18.91 11.37 -7.72
CA MET A 215 17.92 11.81 -8.71
C MET A 215 16.57 11.14 -8.43
N PRO A 216 15.57 11.85 -7.90
CA PRO A 216 14.24 11.29 -7.68
C PRO A 216 13.54 11.03 -9.02
N LEU A 217 12.76 9.94 -9.08
CA LEU A 217 11.92 9.57 -10.22
C LEU A 217 10.45 9.69 -9.82
N LEU A 218 10.06 10.93 -9.52
CA LEU A 218 8.72 11.30 -9.07
C LEU A 218 7.84 11.69 -10.26
N ASP A 219 6.59 11.26 -10.22
CA ASP A 219 5.53 11.68 -11.14
C ASP A 219 4.43 12.39 -10.35
N ASP A 220 4.10 13.64 -10.74
CA ASP A 220 3.16 14.50 -10.01
C ASP A 220 1.76 13.88 -9.84
N ASN A 221 1.34 13.01 -10.76
CA ASN A 221 0.01 12.38 -10.69
C ASN A 221 0.05 11.10 -9.85
N ARG A 222 1.09 10.27 -10.02
CA ARG A 222 1.21 8.99 -9.32
C ARG A 222 1.64 9.18 -7.86
N ASP A 223 2.54 10.12 -7.62
CA ASP A 223 3.26 10.26 -6.36
C ASP A 223 2.77 11.46 -5.54
N ARG A 224 1.59 12.02 -5.89
CA ARG A 224 0.99 13.20 -5.26
C ARG A 224 0.94 13.13 -3.73
N ASP A 225 0.41 12.03 -3.20
CA ASP A 225 0.23 11.86 -1.76
C ASP A 225 1.59 11.72 -1.03
N LEU A 226 2.63 11.23 -1.73
CA LEU A 226 3.99 11.19 -1.22
C LEU A 226 4.65 12.57 -1.26
N LEU A 227 4.44 13.34 -2.35
CA LEU A 227 4.97 14.70 -2.51
C LEU A 227 4.48 15.66 -1.41
N GLU A 228 3.26 15.47 -0.90
CA GLU A 228 2.72 16.27 0.22
C GLU A 228 3.52 16.13 1.52
N ILE A 229 4.15 14.98 1.75
CA ILE A 229 4.91 14.69 2.99
C ILE A 229 6.43 14.70 2.78
N LEU A 230 6.87 14.73 1.52
CA LEU A 230 8.28 14.63 1.18
C LEU A 230 9.00 15.95 1.49
N PRO A 231 10.13 15.94 2.22
CA PRO A 231 10.99 17.11 2.32
C PRO A 231 11.42 17.59 0.92
N GLU A 232 11.44 18.91 0.72
CA GLU A 232 11.72 19.53 -0.58
C GLU A 232 13.04 19.05 -1.23
N TYR A 233 14.07 18.81 -0.41
CA TYR A 233 15.37 18.33 -0.89
C TYR A 233 15.35 16.87 -1.39
N LEU A 234 14.33 16.08 -1.08
CA LEU A 234 14.14 14.73 -1.64
C LEU A 234 13.29 14.77 -2.92
N ALA A 235 12.65 15.91 -3.24
CA ALA A 235 11.89 16.08 -4.48
C ALA A 235 12.75 16.53 -5.66
N VAL A 236 14.00 16.90 -5.41
CA VAL A 236 14.93 17.47 -6.40
C VAL A 236 16.25 16.69 -6.45
N ASP A 237 16.98 16.87 -7.54
CA ASP A 237 18.33 16.34 -7.69
C ASP A 237 19.26 17.00 -6.67
N ILE A 238 19.98 16.18 -5.89
CA ILE A 238 20.96 16.66 -4.90
C ILE A 238 22.25 15.87 -5.00
N THR A 239 23.34 16.52 -4.61
CA THR A 239 24.65 15.89 -4.45
C THR A 239 25.07 15.99 -2.99
N PHE A 240 25.58 14.90 -2.43
CA PHE A 240 26.07 14.87 -1.04
C PHE A 240 27.27 13.92 -0.90
N SER A 241 28.10 14.16 0.12
CA SER A 241 29.26 13.31 0.40
C SER A 241 28.85 11.97 1.02
N ARG A 242 29.70 10.95 0.87
CA ARG A 242 29.50 9.63 1.48
C ARG A 242 29.22 9.68 2.99
N GLN A 243 29.84 10.62 3.71
CA GLN A 243 29.60 10.81 5.15
C GLN A 243 28.14 11.11 5.49
N HIS A 244 27.40 11.72 4.56
CA HIS A 244 25.99 12.05 4.73
C HIS A 244 25.03 10.96 4.23
N ALA A 245 25.53 9.90 3.59
CA ALA A 245 24.69 8.84 3.03
C ALA A 245 23.78 8.17 4.07
N SER A 246 24.31 7.87 5.26
CA SER A 246 23.51 7.30 6.36
C SER A 246 22.40 8.25 6.81
N LYS A 247 22.73 9.55 6.96
CA LYS A 247 21.76 10.58 7.36
C LYS A 247 20.69 10.79 6.30
N PHE A 248 21.08 10.82 5.02
CA PHE A 248 20.16 10.85 3.88
C PHE A 248 19.19 9.66 3.95
N TYR A 249 19.72 8.44 4.09
CA TYR A 249 18.92 7.23 4.14
C TYR A 249 17.93 7.23 5.32
N SER A 250 18.38 7.62 6.52
CA SER A 250 17.48 7.75 7.68
C SER A 250 16.33 8.73 7.43
N ARG A 251 16.57 9.83 6.70
CA ARG A 251 15.51 10.79 6.35
C ARG A 251 14.51 10.22 5.35
N VAL A 252 14.97 9.45 4.37
CA VAL A 252 14.09 8.76 3.43
C VAL A 252 13.19 7.78 4.17
N VAL A 253 13.77 6.91 5.02
CA VAL A 253 13.02 5.94 5.82
C VAL A 253 12.03 6.63 6.77
N ASP A 254 12.47 7.66 7.48
CA ASP A 254 11.62 8.44 8.38
C ASP A 254 10.37 8.97 7.66
N THR A 255 10.56 9.53 6.47
CA THR A 255 9.47 10.10 5.67
C THR A 255 8.47 9.03 5.24
N LEU A 256 8.97 7.85 4.86
CA LEU A 256 8.14 6.76 4.34
C LEU A 256 7.50 5.90 5.44
N THR A 257 7.97 5.95 6.69
CA THR A 257 7.51 5.04 7.76
C THR A 257 6.86 5.76 8.95
N LYS A 258 7.14 7.05 9.18
CA LYS A 258 6.51 7.77 10.29
C LYS A 258 5.02 7.96 10.02
N ARG A 259 4.21 7.54 11.00
CA ARG A 259 2.75 7.68 10.95
C ARG A 259 2.40 9.17 10.82
N ARG A 260 1.53 9.51 9.86
CA ARG A 260 0.93 10.84 9.80
C ARG A 260 0.28 11.10 11.17
N ILE A 261 0.72 12.15 11.85
CA ILE A 261 -0.04 12.68 12.97
C ILE A 261 -1.18 13.40 12.29
N ASP A 262 -2.32 12.72 12.16
CA ASP A 262 -3.55 13.39 11.80
C ASP A 262 -3.82 14.39 12.94
N ASP A 263 -3.68 15.69 12.66
CA ASP A 263 -4.29 16.73 13.47
C ASP A 263 -5.81 16.51 13.37
N SER A 264 -6.36 15.76 14.32
CA SER A 264 -7.80 15.55 14.55
C SER A 264 -8.16 15.91 15.98
#